data_AF-A0A1C6WSC3-F1
#
_entry.id   AF-A0A1C6WSC3-F1
#
_cell.length_a   1.000
_cell.length_b   1.000
_cell.length_c   1.000
_cell.angle_alpha   90.00
_cell.angle_beta   90.00
_cell.angle_gamma   90.00
#
_symmetry.space_group_name_H-M   'P 1'
#
loop_
_entity.id
_entity.type
_entity.pdbx_description
1 polymer ?
#
loop_
_entity_poly.entity_id
_entity_poly.type
_entity_poly.pdbx_seq_one_letter_code
_entity_poly.pdbx_strand_id
1 'polypeptide(L)'
;MDHKLMCKYLNIADSYFKGENADTTKINKDPAINGFCNNGVCKTNEAGINALAAYIFNQFKRSIEDHEYNKYDEYLLIWLSDKLFKIHGKSKDKDNEITLNQAYKNYLMNHKGVFDYWYFFYNIESLKESNLWYMSEFYKLLDKICKTITDYEKNPDEITNLITK
;
A
#
# COMPACT_ATOMS: atom_id res chain seq x y z
N MET A 1 -6.38 -9.38 14.26
CA MET A 1 -6.16 -9.06 12.84
C MET A 1 -5.15 -10.04 12.33
N ASP A 2 -5.45 -10.74 11.25
CA ASP A 2 -4.52 -11.69 10.66
C ASP A 2 -3.35 -10.94 10.01
N HIS A 3 -2.30 -10.73 10.81
CA HIS A 3 -1.07 -10.06 10.41
C HIS A 3 -0.36 -10.78 9.26
N LYS A 4 -0.51 -12.11 9.14
CA LYS A 4 0.08 -12.90 8.06
C LYS A 4 -0.64 -12.62 6.75
N LEU A 5 -1.97 -12.61 6.81
CA LEU A 5 -2.80 -12.28 5.65
C LEU A 5 -2.57 -10.83 5.19
N MET A 6 -2.44 -9.87 6.11
CA MET A 6 -2.07 -8.48 5.77
C MET A 6 -0.74 -8.44 5.03
N CYS A 7 0.31 -9.03 5.62
CA CYS A 7 1.64 -9.04 5.04
C CYS A 7 1.66 -9.71 3.67
N LYS A 8 0.87 -10.77 3.47
CA LYS A 8 0.70 -11.41 2.16
C LYS A 8 0.20 -10.43 1.10
N TYR A 9 -0.85 -9.65 1.37
CA TYR A 9 -1.39 -8.71 0.37
C TYR A 9 -0.47 -7.51 0.13
N LEU A 10 0.19 -6.98 1.17
CA LEU A 10 1.19 -5.91 1.00
C LEU A 10 2.37 -6.40 0.14
N ASN A 11 2.87 -7.61 0.39
CA ASN A 11 3.94 -8.22 -0.41
C ASN A 11 3.51 -8.49 -1.86
N ILE A 12 2.26 -8.96 -2.08
CA ILE A 12 1.70 -9.12 -3.42
C ILE A 12 1.69 -7.78 -4.14
N ALA A 13 1.15 -6.74 -3.53
CA ALA A 13 1.08 -5.41 -4.13
C ALA A 13 2.47 -4.83 -4.44
N ASP A 14 3.42 -4.97 -3.52
CA ASP A 14 4.81 -4.54 -3.71
C ASP A 14 5.51 -5.28 -4.85
N SER A 15 5.12 -6.53 -5.14
CA SER A 15 5.65 -7.27 -6.29
C SER A 15 5.31 -6.66 -7.65
N TYR A 16 4.33 -5.74 -7.72
CA TYR A 16 3.98 -5.02 -8.95
C TYR A 16 4.79 -3.72 -9.13
N PHE A 17 5.79 -3.44 -8.30
CA PHE A 17 6.67 -2.29 -8.49
C PHE A 17 7.98 -2.69 -9.18
N LYS A 18 8.42 -1.86 -10.12
CA LYS A 18 9.76 -1.88 -10.70
C LYS A 18 10.55 -0.70 -10.17
N GLY A 19 11.29 -0.94 -9.09
CA GLY A 19 11.90 0.13 -8.31
C GLY A 19 10.82 0.92 -7.57
N GLU A 20 10.73 2.22 -7.85
CA GLU A 20 9.78 3.12 -7.18
C GLU A 20 8.45 3.26 -7.91
N ASN A 21 8.36 2.79 -9.16
CA ASN A 21 7.18 2.97 -10.00
C ASN A 21 6.40 1.66 -10.12
N ALA A 22 5.08 1.75 -10.11
CA ALA A 22 4.19 0.65 -10.45
C ALA A 22 4.46 0.19 -11.89
N ASP A 23 4.66 -1.11 -12.06
CA ASP A 23 4.79 -1.78 -13.35
C ASP A 23 3.40 -1.93 -13.97
N THR A 24 2.96 -0.88 -14.66
CA THR A 24 1.67 -0.86 -15.34
C THR A 24 1.56 -1.94 -16.41
N THR A 25 2.66 -2.39 -17.00
CA THR A 25 2.64 -3.48 -17.98
C THR A 25 2.28 -4.81 -17.29
N LYS A 26 2.85 -5.07 -16.11
CA LYS A 26 2.50 -6.23 -15.30
C LYS A 26 1.06 -6.14 -14.77
N ILE A 27 0.66 -4.97 -14.26
CA ILE A 27 -0.69 -4.73 -13.75
C ILE A 27 -1.75 -4.94 -14.82
N ASN A 28 -1.57 -4.37 -16.02
CA ASN A 28 -2.58 -4.45 -17.08
C ASN A 28 -2.78 -5.88 -17.62
N LYS A 29 -1.80 -6.76 -17.42
CA LYS A 29 -1.89 -8.19 -17.77
C LYS A 29 -2.55 -9.04 -16.69
N ASP A 30 -2.78 -8.49 -15.50
CA ASP A 30 -3.37 -9.21 -14.38
C ASP A 30 -4.87 -8.87 -14.24
N PRO A 31 -5.77 -9.80 -14.56
CA PRO A 31 -7.22 -9.59 -14.44
C PRO A 31 -7.68 -9.30 -13.01
N ALA A 32 -6.93 -9.72 -11.99
CA ALA A 32 -7.29 -9.47 -10.61
C ALA A 32 -7.10 -8.00 -10.21
N ILE A 33 -6.26 -7.25 -10.94
CA ILE A 33 -5.88 -5.88 -10.60
C ILE A 33 -6.34 -4.89 -11.68
N ASN A 34 -6.25 -5.23 -12.96
CA ASN A 34 -6.54 -4.30 -14.05
C ASN A 34 -7.99 -3.77 -14.03
N GLY A 35 -8.94 -4.53 -13.46
CA GLY A 35 -10.33 -4.12 -13.27
C GLY A 35 -10.50 -2.91 -12.35
N PHE A 36 -9.50 -2.57 -11.54
CA PHE A 36 -9.49 -1.36 -10.72
C PHE A 36 -8.89 -0.14 -11.43
N CYS A 37 -8.30 -0.33 -12.61
CA CYS A 37 -7.86 0.76 -13.48
C CYS A 37 -9.06 1.36 -14.22
N ASN A 38 -9.01 2.67 -14.50
CA ASN A 38 -10.04 3.30 -15.34
C ASN A 38 -10.04 2.69 -16.75
N ASN A 39 -11.21 2.24 -17.22
CA ASN A 39 -11.38 1.48 -18.47
C ASN A 39 -10.48 0.23 -18.59
N GLY A 40 -10.11 -0.39 -17.47
CA GLY A 40 -9.31 -1.62 -17.45
C GLY A 40 -7.82 -1.44 -17.76
N VAL A 41 -7.34 -0.19 -17.91
CA VAL A 41 -5.94 0.09 -18.28
C VAL A 41 -5.33 1.19 -17.41
N CYS A 42 -4.32 0.82 -16.63
CA CYS A 42 -3.49 1.76 -15.88
C CYS A 42 -2.41 2.32 -16.80
N LYS A 43 -2.50 3.61 -17.13
CA LYS A 43 -1.56 4.31 -18.04
C LYS A 43 -0.41 5.00 -17.33
N THR A 44 -0.60 5.36 -16.06
CA THR A 44 0.36 6.12 -15.25
C THR A 44 0.76 5.35 -14.01
N ASN A 45 1.86 5.76 -13.38
CA ASN A 45 2.31 5.21 -12.11
C ASN A 45 1.23 5.36 -11.03
N GLU A 46 0.62 6.54 -10.97
CA GLU A 46 -0.46 6.92 -10.06
C GLU A 46 -1.69 6.04 -10.26
N ALA A 47 -2.08 5.78 -11.52
CA ALA A 47 -3.18 4.85 -11.82
C ALA A 47 -2.85 3.42 -11.35
N GLY A 48 -1.60 2.97 -11.53
CA GLY A 48 -1.14 1.68 -11.02
C GLY A 48 -1.21 1.58 -9.50
N ILE A 49 -0.72 2.59 -8.77
CA ILE A 49 -0.83 2.67 -7.31
C ILE A 49 -2.30 2.67 -6.87
N ASN A 50 -3.15 3.43 -7.58
CA ASN A 50 -4.58 3.50 -7.30
C ASN A 50 -5.25 2.12 -7.43
N ALA A 51 -4.93 1.39 -8.50
CA ALA A 51 -5.46 0.05 -8.72
C ALA A 51 -4.97 -0.96 -7.69
N LEU A 52 -3.70 -0.89 -7.29
CA LEU A 52 -3.13 -1.78 -6.28
C LEU A 52 -3.75 -1.57 -4.90
N ALA A 53 -3.96 -0.32 -4.47
CA ALA A 53 -4.61 -0.10 -3.18
C ALA A 53 -6.11 -0.47 -3.21
N ALA A 54 -6.80 -0.28 -4.35
CA ALA A 54 -8.16 -0.80 -4.53
C ALA A 54 -8.21 -2.34 -4.49
N TYR A 55 -7.20 -3.00 -5.06
CA TYR A 55 -7.04 -4.45 -4.97
C TYR A 55 -6.84 -4.92 -3.53
N ILE A 56 -5.91 -4.31 -2.77
CA ILE A 56 -5.70 -4.63 -1.34
C ILE A 56 -7.01 -4.41 -0.58
N PHE A 57 -7.69 -3.28 -0.82
CA PHE A 57 -8.99 -2.99 -0.20
C PHE A 57 -10.05 -4.05 -0.49
N ASN A 58 -10.27 -4.40 -1.74
CA ASN A 58 -11.32 -5.36 -2.09
C ASN A 58 -10.98 -6.78 -1.61
N GLN A 59 -9.73 -7.22 -1.77
CA GLN A 59 -9.35 -8.59 -1.42
C GLN A 59 -9.14 -8.78 0.08
N PHE A 60 -8.49 -7.83 0.76
CA PHE A 60 -8.17 -7.99 2.18
C PHE A 60 -9.27 -7.50 3.10
N LYS A 61 -9.84 -6.29 2.89
CA LYS A 61 -10.87 -5.77 3.81
C LYS A 61 -12.08 -6.69 3.87
N ARG A 62 -12.45 -7.31 2.74
CA ARG A 62 -13.56 -8.27 2.68
C ARG A 62 -13.23 -9.65 3.27
N SER A 63 -11.97 -9.90 3.60
CA SER A 63 -11.50 -11.16 4.16
C SER A 63 -11.30 -11.10 5.68
N ILE A 64 -11.58 -9.96 6.33
CA ILE A 64 -11.42 -9.75 7.79
C ILE A 64 -12.74 -9.36 8.45
N GLU A 65 -12.82 -9.50 9.77
CA GLU A 65 -13.99 -9.12 10.54
C GLU A 65 -14.12 -7.59 10.68
N ASP A 66 -15.35 -7.10 10.76
CA ASP A 66 -15.68 -5.65 10.78
C ASP A 66 -14.95 -4.89 11.91
N HIS A 67 -14.75 -5.52 13.05
CA HIS A 67 -14.09 -4.91 14.20
C HIS A 67 -12.58 -4.67 13.98
N GLU A 68 -11.99 -5.24 12.91
CA GLU A 68 -10.58 -5.11 12.56
C GLU A 68 -10.31 -4.07 11.46
N TYR A 69 -11.37 -3.49 10.88
CA TYR A 69 -11.27 -2.58 9.73
C TYR A 69 -10.40 -1.37 10.00
N ASN A 70 -10.52 -0.74 11.18
CA ASN A 70 -9.73 0.46 11.49
C ASN A 70 -8.23 0.15 11.46
N LYS A 71 -7.82 -0.95 12.11
CA LYS A 71 -6.41 -1.37 12.14
C LYS A 71 -5.89 -1.72 10.74
N TYR A 72 -6.72 -2.37 9.94
CA TYR A 72 -6.42 -2.65 8.53
C TYR A 72 -6.18 -1.37 7.73
N ASP A 73 -7.14 -0.46 7.82
CA ASP A 73 -7.16 0.77 7.06
C ASP A 73 -5.91 1.61 7.41
N GLU A 74 -5.45 1.61 8.67
CA GLU A 74 -4.18 2.22 9.07
C GLU A 74 -2.97 1.65 8.31
N TYR A 75 -2.82 0.33 8.24
CA TYR A 75 -1.70 -0.30 7.51
C TYR A 75 -1.75 -0.02 6.01
N LEU A 76 -2.94 0.00 5.41
CA LEU A 76 -3.09 0.38 4.00
C LEU A 76 -2.68 1.84 3.77
N LEU A 77 -3.04 2.76 4.68
CA LEU A 77 -2.65 4.17 4.59
C LEU A 77 -1.13 4.36 4.81
N ILE A 78 -0.51 3.56 5.68
CA ILE A 78 0.96 3.51 5.85
C ILE A 78 1.63 3.03 4.55
N TRP A 79 1.15 1.93 3.96
CA TRP A 79 1.63 1.45 2.65
C TRP A 79 1.49 2.51 1.56
N LEU A 80 0.32 3.15 1.48
CA LEU A 80 0.05 4.17 0.49
C LEU A 80 0.99 5.36 0.65
N SER A 81 1.25 5.76 1.90
CA SER A 81 2.16 6.86 2.22
C SER A 81 3.57 6.61 1.70
N ASP A 82 4.10 5.38 1.82
CA ASP A 82 5.39 5.02 1.22
C ASP A 82 5.40 5.23 -0.30
N LYS A 83 4.34 4.82 -0.99
CA LYS A 83 4.27 4.94 -2.46
C LYS A 83 4.20 6.40 -2.88
N LEU A 84 3.39 7.20 -2.19
CA LEU A 84 3.26 8.63 -2.47
C LEU A 84 4.52 9.41 -2.08
N PHE A 85 5.22 9.02 -1.01
CA PHE A 85 6.48 9.65 -0.63
C PHE A 85 7.55 9.48 -1.72
N LYS A 86 7.62 8.30 -2.35
CA LYS A 86 8.53 8.03 -3.48
C LYS A 86 8.22 8.88 -4.72
N ILE A 87 6.95 9.20 -4.97
CA ILE A 87 6.56 10.17 -6.01
C ILE A 87 7.00 11.57 -5.60
N HIS A 88 6.68 11.95 -4.36
CA HIS A 88 6.95 13.29 -3.83
C HIS A 88 8.44 13.63 -3.83
N GLY A 89 9.31 12.69 -3.43
CA GLY A 89 10.77 12.88 -3.42
C GLY A 89 11.40 13.18 -4.78
N LYS A 90 10.68 12.95 -5.89
CA LYS A 90 11.08 13.33 -7.26
C LYS A 90 10.67 14.76 -7.64
N SER A 91 9.79 15.39 -6.87
CA SER A 91 9.33 16.75 -7.12
C SER A 91 10.43 17.78 -6.80
N LYS A 92 10.37 18.95 -7.46
CA LYS A 92 11.34 20.04 -7.25
C LYS A 92 11.17 20.71 -5.88
N ASP A 93 9.98 20.62 -5.30
CA ASP A 93 9.61 21.20 -4.00
C ASP A 93 9.72 20.12 -2.92
N LYS A 94 10.95 19.86 -2.47
CA LYS A 94 11.31 18.81 -1.50
C LYS A 94 11.01 19.22 -0.07
N ASP A 95 9.78 19.58 0.23
CA ASP A 95 9.38 19.77 1.61
C ASP A 95 8.87 18.45 2.19
N ASN A 96 9.64 17.86 3.12
CA ASN A 96 9.24 16.65 3.83
C ASN A 96 8.05 16.89 4.78
N GLU A 97 7.53 18.11 4.87
CA GLU A 97 6.37 18.47 5.69
C GLU A 97 5.00 18.11 5.08
N ILE A 98 4.96 17.60 3.83
CA ILE A 98 3.70 17.24 3.18
C ILE A 98 2.93 16.14 3.96
N THR A 99 1.61 16.32 4.09
CA THR A 99 0.73 15.31 4.71
C THR A 99 0.25 14.27 3.69
N LEU A 100 -0.23 13.12 4.18
CA LEU A 100 -0.88 12.11 3.32
C LEU A 100 -2.06 12.71 2.52
N ASN A 101 -2.85 13.59 3.14
CA ASN A 101 -3.97 14.27 2.49
C ASN A 101 -3.53 15.14 1.31
N GLN A 102 -2.49 15.94 1.52
CA GLN A 102 -1.91 16.79 0.47
C GLN A 102 -1.33 15.92 -0.66
N ALA A 103 -0.58 14.87 -0.32
CA ALA A 103 -0.01 13.96 -1.31
C ALA A 103 -1.09 13.26 -2.14
N TYR A 104 -2.18 12.81 -1.50
CA TYR A 104 -3.33 12.25 -2.21
C TYR A 104 -3.94 13.25 -3.20
N LYS A 105 -4.20 14.49 -2.74
CA LYS A 105 -4.77 15.55 -3.58
C LYS A 105 -3.89 15.85 -4.80
N ASN A 106 -2.58 15.88 -4.59
CA ASN A 106 -1.61 16.21 -5.63
C ASN A 106 -1.41 15.07 -6.64
N TYR A 107 -1.39 13.82 -6.18
CA TYR A 107 -0.94 12.69 -7.01
C TYR A 107 -2.06 11.72 -7.40
N LEU A 108 -3.06 11.48 -6.54
CA LEU A 108 -4.07 10.43 -6.79
C LEU A 108 -5.47 10.96 -7.10
N MET A 109 -5.83 12.17 -6.68
CA MET A 109 -7.21 12.68 -6.83
C MET A 109 -7.71 12.71 -8.29
N ASN A 110 -6.82 12.91 -9.26
CA ASN A 110 -7.13 12.91 -10.69
C ASN A 110 -6.95 11.53 -11.35
N HIS A 111 -6.46 10.55 -10.60
CA HIS A 111 -6.20 9.18 -11.04
C HIS A 111 -7.15 8.18 -10.36
N LYS A 112 -8.24 8.68 -9.75
CA LYS A 112 -9.30 7.86 -9.19
C LYS A 112 -9.87 6.97 -10.30
N GLY A 113 -9.57 5.67 -10.22
CA GLY A 113 -10.27 4.65 -10.97
C GLY A 113 -11.67 4.43 -10.37
N VAL A 114 -11.99 3.18 -10.06
CA VAL A 114 -13.28 2.82 -9.44
C VAL A 114 -13.32 3.07 -7.92
N PHE A 115 -12.22 3.53 -7.33
CA PHE A 115 -12.01 3.58 -5.88
C PHE A 115 -11.74 5.02 -5.42
N ASP A 116 -12.67 5.60 -4.65
CA ASP A 116 -12.48 6.90 -3.98
C ASP A 116 -12.01 6.69 -2.53
N TYR A 117 -10.71 6.84 -2.32
CA TYR A 117 -10.04 6.59 -1.04
C TYR A 117 -10.71 7.33 0.13
N TRP A 118 -11.05 8.61 -0.04
CA TRP A 118 -11.54 9.40 1.09
C TRP A 118 -12.95 9.07 1.53
N TYR A 119 -13.74 8.44 0.67
CA TYR A 119 -15.03 7.87 1.07
C TYR A 119 -14.82 6.68 2.01
N PHE A 120 -13.87 5.80 1.70
CA PHE A 120 -13.63 4.58 2.47
C PHE A 120 -12.85 4.80 3.78
N PHE A 121 -11.99 5.81 3.83
CA PHE A 121 -11.19 6.15 5.02
C PHE A 121 -11.71 7.40 5.74
N TYR A 122 -13.01 7.67 5.68
CA TYR A 122 -13.59 8.84 6.32
C TYR A 122 -13.29 8.88 7.83
N ASN A 123 -13.35 7.72 8.50
CA ASN A 123 -13.22 7.60 9.96
C ASN A 123 -11.78 7.73 10.49
N ILE A 124 -10.77 7.85 9.64
CA ILE A 124 -9.35 7.87 10.03
C ILE A 124 -8.74 9.22 9.69
N GLU A 125 -9.30 10.27 10.29
CA GLU A 125 -8.90 11.66 10.04
C GLU A 125 -7.47 11.95 10.49
N SER A 126 -7.04 11.37 11.63
CA SER A 126 -5.70 11.55 12.18
C SER A 126 -4.58 11.11 11.23
N LEU A 127 -4.77 10.02 10.48
CA LEU A 127 -3.77 9.56 9.52
C LEU A 127 -3.71 10.41 8.25
N LYS A 128 -4.79 11.12 7.88
CA LYS A 128 -4.79 11.99 6.69
C LYS A 128 -3.82 13.14 6.87
N GLU A 129 -3.80 13.71 8.06
CA GLU A 129 -2.94 14.83 8.42
C GLU A 129 -1.57 14.38 8.95
N SER A 130 -1.31 13.07 8.95
CA SER A 130 0.02 12.55 9.28
C SER A 130 1.03 12.91 8.19
N ASN A 131 2.22 13.24 8.64
CA ASN A 131 3.35 13.57 7.77
C ASN A 131 3.78 12.34 6.96
N LEU A 132 3.91 12.55 5.65
CA LEU A 132 4.10 11.49 4.67
C LEU A 132 5.45 10.77 4.83
N TRP A 133 6.50 11.49 5.21
CA TRP A 133 7.83 10.92 5.41
C TRP A 133 7.84 9.92 6.58
N TYR A 134 7.32 10.33 7.74
CA TYR A 134 7.25 9.43 8.90
C TYR A 134 6.44 8.16 8.60
N MET A 135 5.32 8.29 7.90
CA MET A 135 4.50 7.15 7.47
C MET A 135 5.28 6.21 6.53
N SER A 136 6.10 6.74 5.62
CA SER A 136 6.99 5.93 4.79
C SER A 136 8.06 5.20 5.62
N GLU A 137 8.65 5.84 6.64
CA GLU A 137 9.60 5.16 7.54
C GLU A 137 8.93 4.03 8.34
N PHE A 138 7.70 4.24 8.82
CA PHE A 138 6.92 3.17 9.45
C PHE A 138 6.63 2.02 8.49
N TYR A 139 6.34 2.33 7.22
CA TYR A 139 6.15 1.28 6.22
C TYR A 139 7.43 0.46 5.98
N LYS A 140 8.61 1.08 5.94
CA LYS A 140 9.88 0.34 5.80
C LYS A 140 10.10 -0.64 6.94
N LEU A 141 9.69 -0.29 8.16
CA LEU A 141 9.72 -1.20 9.30
C LEU A 141 8.69 -2.33 9.12
N LEU A 142 7.45 -1.99 8.75
CA LEU A 142 6.38 -2.96 8.50
C LEU A 142 6.76 -3.96 7.40
N ASP A 143 7.34 -3.50 6.30
CA ASP A 143 7.82 -4.32 5.19
C ASP A 143 8.87 -5.35 5.65
N LYS A 144 9.83 -4.92 6.49
CA LYS A 144 10.80 -5.85 7.09
C LYS A 144 10.11 -6.91 7.95
N ILE A 145 9.15 -6.52 8.79
CA ILE A 145 8.37 -7.46 9.60
C ILE A 145 7.62 -8.45 8.71
N CYS A 146 6.97 -7.97 7.65
CA CYS A 146 6.21 -8.81 6.73
C CYS A 146 7.08 -9.79 5.95
N LYS A 147 8.29 -9.39 5.56
CA LYS A 147 9.28 -10.29 4.95
C LYS A 147 9.72 -11.37 5.93
N THR A 148 10.06 -11.00 7.16
CA THR A 148 10.42 -11.97 8.20
C THR A 148 9.30 -12.99 8.45
N ILE A 149 8.04 -12.54 8.55
CA ILE A 149 6.89 -13.45 8.70
C ILE A 149 6.80 -14.40 7.50
N THR A 150 6.92 -13.88 6.28
CA THR A 150 6.82 -14.68 5.05
C THR A 150 7.95 -15.71 4.94
N ASP A 151 9.17 -15.33 5.32
CA ASP A 151 10.33 -16.21 5.30
C ASP A 151 10.20 -17.31 6.36
N TYR A 152 9.71 -16.97 7.56
CA TYR A 152 9.41 -17.94 8.61
C TYR A 152 8.35 -18.96 8.17
N GLU A 153 7.31 -18.53 7.46
CA GLU A 153 6.29 -19.44 6.96
C GLU A 153 6.81 -20.41 5.89
N LYS A 154 7.86 -20.04 5.15
CA LYS A 154 8.49 -20.91 4.16
C LYS A 154 9.52 -21.86 4.79
N ASN A 155 10.32 -21.35 5.73
CA ASN A 155 11.47 -22.05 6.31
C ASN A 155 11.46 -21.97 7.86
N PRO A 156 10.46 -22.57 8.54
CA PRO A 156 10.30 -22.40 10.00
C PRO A 156 11.50 -22.96 10.79
N ASP A 157 12.06 -24.09 10.38
CA ASP A 157 13.18 -24.75 11.06
C ASP A 157 14.47 -23.92 11.00
N GLU A 158 14.74 -23.29 9.85
CA GLU A 158 15.93 -22.46 9.65
C GLU A 158 15.93 -21.23 10.56
N ILE A 159 14.79 -20.54 10.63
CA ILE A 159 14.66 -19.33 11.45
C ILE A 159 14.62 -19.68 12.95
N THR A 160 13.96 -20.77 13.32
CA THR A 160 13.93 -21.22 14.72
C THR A 160 15.35 -21.44 15.24
N ASN A 161 16.20 -22.10 14.45
CA ASN A 161 17.60 -22.33 14.78
C ASN A 161 18.47 -21.06 14.89
N LEU A 162 18.06 -19.94 14.26
CA LEU A 162 18.74 -18.64 14.37
C LEU A 162 18.37 -17.87 15.65
N ILE A 163 17.18 -18.11 16.20
CA ILE A 163 16.65 -17.37 17.35
C ILE A 163 16.94 -18.10 18.67
N THR A 164 17.06 -19.43 18.65
CA THR A 164 17.29 -20.25 19.85
C THR A 164 18.78 -20.51 20.16
N LYS A 165 19.70 -19.85 19.46
CA LYS A 165 21.16 -19.89 19.70
C LYS A 165 21.63 -18.66 20.46
#